data_AF-A0A2E3GNZ6-F1
#
_entry.id   AF-A0A2E3GNZ6-F1
#
_cell.length_a   1.000
_cell.length_b   1.000
_cell.length_c   1.000
_cell.angle_alpha   90.00
_cell.angle_beta   90.00
_cell.angle_gamma   90.00
#
_symmetry.space_group_name_H-M   'P 1'
#
loop_
_entity.id
_entity.type
_entity.pdbx_description
1 polymer ?
#
loop_
_entity_poly.entity_id
_entity_poly.type
_entity_poly.pdbx_seq_one_letter_code
_entity_poly.pdbx_strand_id
1 'polypeptide(L)' 'MIEKKRNKWFYTDESTGARFRLSKEELHNHSVPIRPSHIYIVENPKKIPTPELKETIIERWFSSENKMYKKVKNEK' A
#
# COMPACT_ATOMS: atom_id res chain seq x y z
N MET A 1 4.95 -3.14 10.50
CA MET A 1 6.44 -3.11 10.36
C MET A 1 6.86 -2.78 8.93
N ILE A 2 7.96 -2.05 8.72
CA ILE A 2 8.51 -1.72 7.38
C ILE A 2 9.97 -2.20 7.30
N GLU A 3 10.33 -2.92 6.24
CA GLU A 3 11.68 -3.46 5.99
C GLU A 3 12.14 -3.11 4.56
N LYS A 4 13.36 -2.59 4.42
CA LYS A 4 13.98 -2.36 3.10
C LYS A 4 14.95 -3.50 2.80
N LYS A 5 14.70 -4.24 1.70
CA LYS A 5 15.57 -5.34 1.26
C LYS A 5 15.83 -5.24 -0.24
N ARG A 6 17.10 -5.19 -0.66
CA ARG A 6 17.54 -5.06 -2.08
C ARG A 6 16.79 -3.93 -2.83
N ASN A 7 16.74 -2.73 -2.26
CA ASN A 7 16.00 -1.58 -2.81
C ASN A 7 14.50 -1.80 -3.02
N LYS A 8 13.90 -2.75 -2.31
CA LYS A 8 12.45 -2.96 -2.29
C LYS A 8 11.95 -2.75 -0.88
N TRP A 9 10.88 -1.97 -0.77
CA TRP A 9 10.18 -1.74 0.49
C TRP A 9 9.14 -2.82 0.72
N PHE A 10 9.28 -3.51 1.84
CA PHE A 10 8.35 -4.52 2.33
C PHE A 10 7.63 -3.96 3.54
N TYR A 11 6.33 -4.17 3.56
CA TYR A 11 5.43 -3.71 4.60
C TYR A 11 4.74 -4.95 5.15
N THR A 12 4.70 -5.06 6.46
CA THR A 12 3.98 -6.10 7.15
C THR A 12 2.88 -5.43 7.94
N ASP A 13 1.65 -5.75 7.55
CA ASP A 13 0.45 -5.32 8.26
C ASP A 13 0.25 -6.20 9.49
N GLU A 14 0.40 -5.64 10.69
CA GLU A 14 0.31 -6.41 11.93
C GLU A 14 -1.12 -6.87 12.24
N SER A 15 -2.13 -6.24 11.65
CA SER A 15 -3.52 -6.60 11.90
C SER A 15 -3.96 -7.83 11.10
N THR A 16 -3.48 -7.96 9.87
CA THR A 16 -3.74 -9.10 8.99
C THR A 16 -2.62 -10.13 9.00
N GLY A 17 -1.43 -9.77 9.48
CA GLY A 17 -0.20 -10.53 9.30
C GLY A 17 0.27 -10.54 7.84
N ALA A 18 -0.35 -9.78 6.95
CA ALA A 18 -0.04 -9.81 5.54
C ALA A 18 1.24 -9.04 5.25
N ARG A 19 2.12 -9.65 4.45
CA ARG A 19 3.33 -9.01 3.96
C ARG A 19 3.11 -8.57 2.52
N PHE A 20 3.36 -7.31 2.22
CA PHE A 20 3.22 -6.74 0.89
C PHE A 20 4.41 -5.84 0.54
N ARG A 21 4.58 -5.55 -0.74
CA ARG A 21 5.60 -4.63 -1.24
C ARG A 21 5.00 -3.69 -2.27
N LEU A 22 5.58 -2.49 -2.36
CA LEU A 22 5.23 -1.55 -3.42
C LEU A 22 5.97 -1.90 -4.70
N SER A 23 5.32 -1.60 -5.84
CA SER A 23 5.86 -1.87 -7.17
C SER A 23 7.04 -0.96 -7.53
N LYS A 24 7.01 0.28 -7.04
CA LYS A 24 7.98 1.33 -7.28
C LYS A 24 8.41 1.95 -5.95
N GLU A 25 9.67 2.36 -5.84
CA GLU A 25 10.17 3.07 -4.66
C GLU A 25 9.55 4.47 -4.51
N GLU A 26 9.22 5.13 -5.62
CA GLU A 26 8.60 6.47 -5.61
C GLU A 26 7.25 6.50 -4.86
N LEU A 27 6.56 5.37 -4.80
CA LEU A 27 5.33 5.21 -4.04
C LEU A 27 5.58 5.25 -2.54
N HIS A 28 6.76 4.84 -2.07
CA HIS A 28 7.12 4.97 -0.67
C HIS A 28 7.39 6.43 -0.28
N ASN A 29 7.86 7.27 -1.20
CA ASN A 29 7.95 8.71 -0.98
C ASN A 29 6.59 9.41 -1.10
N HIS A 30 5.51 8.65 -1.30
CA HIS A 30 4.14 9.16 -1.40
C HIS A 30 3.95 10.26 -2.45
N SER A 31 4.85 10.33 -3.45
CA SER A 31 4.83 11.36 -4.48
C SER A 31 3.69 11.18 -5.48
N VAL A 32 3.00 10.04 -5.46
CA VAL A 32 1.88 9.70 -6.34
C VAL A 32 0.83 8.87 -5.58
N PRO A 33 -0.46 8.94 -5.97
CA PRO A 33 -1.51 8.16 -5.33
C PRO A 33 -1.29 6.65 -5.49
N ILE A 34 -1.38 5.92 -4.38
CA ILE A 34 -1.16 4.48 -4.34
C ILE A 34 -2.45 3.77 -4.72
N ARG A 35 -2.34 2.82 -5.65
CA ARG A 35 -3.45 2.03 -6.19
C ARG A 35 -3.27 0.55 -5.85
N PRO A 36 -4.35 -0.26 -5.88
CA PRO A 36 -4.25 -1.70 -5.63
C PRO A 36 -3.28 -2.41 -6.59
N SER A 37 -3.20 -1.93 -7.83
CA SER A 37 -2.26 -2.41 -8.85
C SER A 37 -0.79 -2.16 -8.50
N HIS A 38 -0.51 -1.19 -7.63
CA HIS A 38 0.85 -0.89 -7.18
C HIS A 38 1.32 -1.74 -6.00
N ILE A 39 0.40 -2.51 -5.39
CA ILE A 39 0.69 -3.35 -4.22
C ILE A 39 0.81 -4.80 -4.67
N TYR A 40 1.96 -5.39 -4.34
CA TYR A 40 2.22 -6.81 -4.50
C TYR A 40 2.17 -7.48 -3.15
N ILE A 41 1.19 -8.38 -2.98
CA ILE A 41 1.10 -9.22 -1.78
C ILE A 41 2.18 -10.30 -1.89
N VAL A 42 3.05 -10.36 -0.89
CA VAL A 42 4.13 -11.34 -0.76
C VAL A 42 3.64 -12.51 0.08
N GLU A 43 2.91 -12.23 1.15
CA GLU A 43 2.39 -13.23 2.08
C GLU A 43 1.00 -12.83 2.55
N ASN A 44 0.10 -13.80 2.61
CA ASN A 44 -1.29 -13.61 3.01
C ASN A 44 -1.74 -14.78 3.88
N PRO A 45 -1.33 -14.79 5.17
CA PRO A 45 -1.61 -15.92 6.05
C PRO A 45 -3.10 -16.10 6.32
N LYS A 46 -3.87 -15.00 6.32
CA LYS A 46 -5.33 -15.02 6.53
C LYS A 46 -6.15 -15.44 5.31
N LYS A 47 -5.50 -15.75 4.17
CA LYS A 47 -6.16 -16.09 2.89
C LYS A 47 -7.25 -15.09 2.48
N ILE A 48 -7.06 -13.81 2.84
CA ILE A 48 -7.98 -12.74 2.47
C ILE A 48 -7.95 -12.58 0.96
N PRO A 49 -9.08 -12.34 0.27
CA PRO A 49 -9.05 -12.08 -1.16
C PRO A 49 -8.07 -10.95 -1.49
N THR A 50 -7.15 -11.22 -2.41
CA THR A 50 -6.12 -10.26 -2.84
C THR A 50 -6.65 -8.86 -3.14
N PRO A 51 -7.80 -8.67 -3.83
CA PRO A 51 -8.37 -7.33 -4.03
C PRO A 51 -8.74 -6.65 -2.70
N GLU A 52 -9.51 -7.31 -1.84
CA GLU A 52 -9.95 -6.75 -0.55
C GLU A 52 -8.77 -6.42 0.37
N LEU A 53 -7.74 -7.29 0.38
CA LEU A 53 -6.54 -7.07 1.17
C LEU A 53 -5.79 -5.82 0.71
N LYS A 54 -5.68 -5.62 -0.61
CA LYS A 54 -5.04 -4.44 -1.19
C LYS A 54 -5.81 -3.17 -0.87
N GLU A 55 -7.14 -3.21 -0.94
CA GLU A 55 -7.98 -2.06 -0.57
C GLU A 55 -7.83 -1.72 0.91
N THR A 56 -7.89 -2.73 1.79
CA THR A 56 -7.67 -2.57 3.24
C THR A 56 -6.30 -1.96 3.53
N ILE A 57 -5.25 -2.43 2.85
CA ILE A 57 -3.90 -1.87 2.99
C ILE A 57 -3.87 -0.40 2.57
N ILE A 58 -4.49 -0.05 1.44
CA ILE A 58 -4.55 1.34 0.97
C ILE A 58 -5.30 2.22 1.94
N GLU A 59 -6.45 1.76 2.44
CA GLU A 59 -7.26 2.53 3.39
C GLU A 59 -6.66 2.64 4.78
N ARG A 60 -5.75 1.74 5.18
CA ARG A 60 -5.08 1.83 6.49
C ARG A 60 -3.74 2.54 6.43
N TRP A 61 -2.90 2.15 5.49
CA TRP A 61 -1.52 2.65 5.39
C TRP A 61 -1.43 3.91 4.55
N PHE A 62 -2.29 4.05 3.54
CA PHE A 62 -2.18 5.09 2.53
C PHE A 62 -3.43 5.98 2.43
N SER A 63 -4.38 5.86 3.40
CA SER A 63 -5.65 6.59 3.40
C SER A 63 -5.43 8.09 3.38
N SER A 64 -4.64 8.59 4.34
CA SER A 64 -4.40 10.02 4.51
C SER A 64 -3.74 10.63 3.27
N GLU A 65 -2.74 9.92 2.73
CA GLU A 65 -1.99 10.34 1.54
C GLU A 65 -2.90 10.35 0.31
N ASN A 66 -3.63 9.26 0.06
CA ASN A 66 -4.57 9.22 -1.07
C ASN A 66 -5.70 10.24 -0.93
N LYS A 67 -6.18 10.51 0.29
CA LYS A 67 -7.24 11.49 0.55
C LYS A 67 -6.73 12.91 0.27
N MET A 68 -5.47 13.19 0.57
CA MET A 68 -4.80 14.44 0.22
C MET A 68 -4.71 14.63 -1.31
N TYR A 69 -4.30 13.58 -2.05
CA TYR A 69 -4.32 13.61 -3.52
C TYR A 69 -5.73 13.72 -4.13
N LYS A 70 -6.73 13.08 -3.52
CA LYS A 70 -8.12 13.14 -3.98
C LYS A 70 -8.69 14.56 -3.82
N LYS A 71 -8.28 15.27 -2.77
CA LYS A 71 -8.69 16.66 -2.52
C LYS A 71 -8.11 17.61 -3.57
N VAL A 72 -6.83 17.46 -3.91
CA VAL A 72 -6.16 18.29 -4.95
C VAL A 72 -6.76 18.05 -6.35
N LYS A 73 -7.27 16.85 -6.64
CA LYS A 73 -7.80 16.52 -7.98
C LYS A 73 -9.23 17.00 -8.23
N ASN A 74 -9.97 17.39 -7.18
CA ASN A 74 -11.35 17.86 -7.28
C ASN A 74 -11.50 19.38 -7.13
N GLU A 75 -10.37 20.10 -7.13
CA GLU A 75 -10.31 21.56 -7.06
C GLU A 75 -9.93 22.14 -8.43
N LYS A 76 -10.57 21.64 -9.49
CA LYS A 76 -10.39 22.12 -10.87
C LYS A 76 -11.71 22.55 -11.48
#